data_AF-A0A7Y2AG04-F1
#
_entry.id   AF-A0A7Y2AG04-F1
#
_cell.length_a   1.000
_cell.length_b   1.000
_cell.length_c   1.000
_cell.angle_alpha   90.00
_cell.angle_beta   90.00
_cell.angle_gamma   90.00
#
_symmetry.space_group_name_H-M   'P 1'
#
loop_
_entity.id
_entity.type
_entity.pdbx_description
1 polymer ?
#
loop_
_entity_poly.entity_id
_entity_poly.type
_entity_poly.pdbx_seq_one_letter_code
_entity_poly.pdbx_strand_id
1 'polypeptide(L)' 'VERRAEAAVIAWMRHQTTAYDSMKIARVKGKRREVRRLLAQRSKELLSLYRRGESVPNTCPLKCALANET' A
#
# COMPACT_ATOMS: atom_id res chain seq x y z
N VAL A 1 -19.02 -1.97 -7.96
CA VAL A 1 -17.86 -2.80 -8.37
C VAL A 1 -16.54 -2.12 -8.03
N GLU A 2 -16.39 -0.84 -8.34
CA GLU A 2 -15.14 -0.06 -8.16
C GLU A 2 -14.55 -0.08 -6.73
N ARG A 3 -15.37 0.11 -5.69
CA ARG A 3 -14.88 0.08 -4.29
C ARG A 3 -14.23 -1.24 -3.88
N ARG A 4 -14.71 -2.37 -4.45
CA ARG A 4 -14.14 -3.70 -4.16
C ARG A 4 -12.82 -3.89 -4.90
N ALA A 5 -12.73 -3.42 -6.14
CA ALA A 5 -11.48 -3.43 -6.90
C ALA A 5 -10.41 -2.57 -6.22
N GLU A 6 -10.77 -1.35 -5.78
CA GLU A 6 -9.85 -0.48 -5.04
C GLU A 6 -9.35 -1.15 -3.75
N ALA A 7 -10.25 -1.76 -2.98
CA ALA A 7 -9.87 -2.47 -1.75
C ALA A 7 -8.93 -3.64 -2.03
N ALA A 8 -9.15 -4.40 -3.10
CA ALA A 8 -8.28 -5.52 -3.50
C ALA A 8 -6.88 -5.03 -3.89
N VAL A 9 -6.77 -3.95 -4.67
CA VAL A 9 -5.47 -3.38 -5.05
C VAL A 9 -4.72 -2.88 -3.82
N ILE A 10 -5.39 -2.17 -2.90
CA ILE A 10 -4.75 -1.70 -1.66
C ILE A 10 -4.28 -2.88 -0.80
N ALA A 11 -5.06 -3.97 -0.74
CA ALA A 11 -4.67 -5.17 -0.03
C ALA A 11 -3.43 -5.84 -0.64
N TRP A 12 -3.37 -5.97 -1.97
CA TRP A 12 -2.20 -6.47 -2.70
C TRP A 12 -0.98 -5.56 -2.48
N MET A 13 -1.14 -4.24 -2.62
CA MET A 13 -0.05 -3.29 -2.38
C MET A 13 0.49 -3.40 -0.96
N ARG A 14 -0.37 -3.54 0.05
CA ARG A 14 0.06 -3.71 1.43
C ARG A 14 0.94 -4.95 1.58
N HIS A 15 0.60 -6.04 0.92
CA HIS A 15 1.40 -7.28 0.97
C HIS A 15 2.75 -7.13 0.26
N GLN A 16 2.78 -6.48 -0.91
CA GLN A 16 4.01 -6.37 -1.71
C GLN A 16 4.96 -5.25 -1.25
N THR A 17 4.41 -4.12 -0.80
CA THR A 17 5.18 -2.88 -0.63
C THR A 17 5.44 -2.49 0.83
N THR A 18 4.88 -3.25 1.79
CA THR A 18 4.99 -2.92 3.21
C THR A 18 5.37 -4.15 4.03
N ALA A 19 6.14 -3.96 5.10
CA ALA A 19 6.44 -5.02 6.06
C ALA A 19 5.28 -5.30 7.04
N TYR A 20 4.02 -4.99 6.68
CA TYR A 20 2.92 -5.06 7.64
C TYR A 20 2.76 -6.45 8.28
N ASP A 21 2.92 -7.51 7.48
CA ASP A 21 2.70 -8.88 7.96
C ASP A 21 3.78 -9.30 8.99
N SER A 22 4.98 -8.71 8.93
CA SER A 22 6.08 -8.95 9.88
C SER A 22 6.27 -7.83 10.93
N MET A 23 5.51 -6.73 10.84
CA MET A 23 5.64 -5.57 11.71
C MET A 23 5.20 -5.88 13.14
N LYS A 24 6.06 -5.58 14.12
CA LYS A 24 5.71 -5.63 15.54
C LYS A 24 4.80 -4.45 15.90
N ILE A 25 3.48 -4.69 15.91
CA ILE A 25 2.49 -3.69 16.35
C ILE A 25 2.17 -3.92 17.83
N ALA A 26 2.27 -2.85 18.63
CA ALA A 26 1.93 -2.89 20.05
C ALA A 26 0.49 -3.39 20.29
N ARG A 27 0.30 -4.18 21.35
CA ARG A 27 -0.99 -4.78 21.73
C ARG A 27 -1.92 -3.81 22.46
N VAL A 28 -2.04 -2.59 21.92
CA VAL A 28 -2.94 -1.55 22.42
C VAL A 28 -4.23 -1.58 21.60
N LYS A 29 -5.37 -1.47 22.27
CA LYS A 29 -6.69 -1.44 21.63
C LYS A 29 -6.71 -0.38 20.52
N GLY A 30 -7.04 -0.79 19.30
CA GLY A 30 -7.14 0.11 18.15
C GLY A 30 -5.85 0.28 17.33
N LYS A 31 -4.67 -0.04 17.84
CA LYS A 31 -3.39 0.27 17.16
C LYS A 31 -3.24 -0.40 15.79
N ARG A 32 -3.63 -1.68 15.67
CA ARG A 32 -3.64 -2.38 14.37
C ARG A 32 -4.57 -1.72 13.36
N ARG A 33 -5.72 -1.17 13.80
CA ARG A 33 -6.66 -0.47 12.93
C ARG A 33 -6.07 0.85 12.44
N GLU A 34 -5.40 1.60 13.31
CA GLU A 34 -4.70 2.83 12.95
C GLU A 34 -3.61 2.56 11.91
N VAL A 35 -2.74 1.56 12.16
CA VAL A 35 -1.68 1.18 11.24
C VAL A 35 -2.26 0.78 9.88
N ARG A 36 -3.32 -0.06 9.85
CA ARG A 36 -3.98 -0.42 8.59
C ARG A 36 -4.56 0.79 7.85
N ARG A 37 -5.15 1.75 8.56
CA ARG A 37 -5.67 2.99 7.95
C ARG A 37 -4.54 3.82 7.35
N LEU A 38 -3.44 3.98 8.08
CA LEU A 38 -2.27 4.71 7.61
C LEU A 38 -1.70 4.09 6.33
N LEU A 39 -1.49 2.77 6.32
CA LEU A 39 -0.96 2.07 5.15
C LEU A 39 -1.91 2.17 3.95
N ALA A 40 -3.22 1.99 4.17
CA ALA A 40 -4.20 2.14 3.10
C ALA A 40 -4.20 3.55 2.51
N GLN A 41 -4.04 4.58 3.34
CA GLN A 41 -3.94 5.96 2.91
C GLN A 41 -2.69 6.20 2.05
N ARG A 42 -1.53 5.67 2.48
CA ARG A 42 -0.29 5.73 1.69
C ARG A 42 -0.41 5.02 0.33
N SER A 43 -1.08 3.86 0.27
CA SER A 43 -1.35 3.18 -0.99
C SER A 43 -2.22 4.03 -1.93
N LYS A 44 -3.25 4.71 -1.40
CA LYS A 44 -4.10 5.61 -2.20
C LYS A 44 -3.32 6.82 -2.73
N GLU A 45 -2.51 7.45 -1.89
CA GLU A 45 -1.64 8.56 -2.28
C GLU A 45 -0.72 8.13 -3.42
N LEU A 46 -0.08 6.97 -3.26
CA LEU A 46 0.81 6.44 -4.29
C LEU A 46 0.07 6.19 -5.60
N LEU A 47 -1.06 5.46 -5.57
CA LEU A 47 -1.87 5.22 -6.77
C LEU A 47 -2.37 6.52 -7.42
N SER A 48 -2.63 7.57 -6.64
CA SER A 48 -3.04 8.86 -7.18
C SER A 48 -1.95 9.51 -8.03
N LEU A 49 -0.68 9.38 -7.64
CA LEU A 49 0.47 9.88 -8.41
C LEU A 49 0.55 9.18 -9.77
N TYR A 50 0.42 7.84 -9.77
CA TYR A 50 0.41 7.05 -11.01
C TYR A 50 -0.77 7.43 -11.92
N ARG A 51 -1.97 7.62 -11.37
CA ARG A 51 -3.15 8.03 -12.15
C ARG A 51 -3.01 9.41 -12.77
N ARG A 52 -2.26 10.31 -12.12
CA ARG A 52 -1.96 11.65 -12.65
C ARG A 52 -0.79 11.67 -13.63
N GLY A 53 -0.10 10.55 -13.84
CA GLY A 53 1.06 10.45 -14.71
C GLY A 53 2.30 11.17 -14.16
N GLU A 54 2.36 11.40 -12.84
CA GLU A 54 3.50 12.06 -12.22
C GLU A 54 4.74 11.16 -12.20
N SER A 55 5.93 11.78 -12.25
CA SER A 55 7.20 11.05 -12.16
C SER A 55 7.35 10.43 -10.77
N VAL A 56 7.31 9.10 -10.72
CA VAL A 56 7.54 8.33 -9.50
C VAL A 56 9.03 7.93 -9.40
N PRO A 57 9.65 8.09 -8.23
CA PRO A 57 11.05 7.73 -8.02
C PRO A 57 11.33 6.25 -8.35
N ASN A 58 12.56 5.94 -8.76
CA ASN A 58 12.98 4.55 -8.98
C ASN A 58 12.98 3.70 -7.70
N THR A 59 13.06 4.34 -6.53
CA THR A 59 12.93 3.71 -5.21
C THR A 59 11.48 3.51 -4.80
N CYS A 60 10.51 3.84 -5.65
CA CYS A 60 9.09 3.64 -5.38
C CYS A 60 8.82 2.14 -5.13
N PRO A 61 8.31 1.76 -3.94
CA PRO A 61 8.05 0.36 -3.62
C PRO A 61 7.12 -0.35 -4.60
N LEU A 62 6.11 0.36 -5.15
CA LEU A 62 5.20 -0.20 -6.15
C LEU A 62 5.91 -0.47 -7.47
N LYS A 63 6.80 0.43 -7.91
CA LYS A 63 7.59 0.24 -9.13
C LYS A 63 8.52 -0.97 -9.00
N CYS A 64 9.19 -1.11 -7.85
CA CYS A 64 10.03 -2.26 -7.56
C CYS A 64 9.22 -3.57 -7.51
N ALA A 65 8.05 -3.55 -6.87
CA ALA A 65 7.17 -4.73 -6.78
C ALA A 65 6.73 -5.22 -8.17
N LEU A 66 6.32 -4.30 -9.06
CA LEU A 66 5.93 -4.64 -10.44
C LEU A 66 7.10 -5.15 -11.29
N ALA A 67 8.33 -4.68 -11.03
CA ALA A 67 9.52 -5.14 -11.74
C ALA A 67 9.98 -6.55 -11.32
N ASN A 68 9.60 -7.00 -10.11
CA ASN A 68 9.94 -8.32 -9.58
C ASN A 68 8.87 -9.40 -9.88
N GLU A 69 7.76 -9.04 -10.52
CA GLU A 69 6.63 -9.95 -10.79
C GLU A 69 6.73 -10.61 -12.19
N THR A 70 7.86 -10.44 -12.87
CA THR A 70 8.24 -11.07 -14.16
C THR A 70 9.16 -12.26 -13.95
#